data_AF-X1E4A9-F1
#
_entry.id   AF-X1E4A9-F1
#
_cell.length_a   1.000
_cell.length_b   1.000
_cell.length_c   1.000
_cell.angle_alpha   90.00
_cell.angle_beta   90.00
_cell.angle_gamma   90.00
#
_symmetry.space_group_name_H-M   'P 1'
#
loop_
_entity.id
_entity.type
_entity.pdbx_description
1 polymer ?
#
loop_
_entity_poly.entity_id
_entity_poly.type
_entity_poly.pdbx_seq_one_letter_code
_entity_poly.pdbx_strand_id
1 'polypeptide(L)'
;AKVIEEAIIQITNFPDKIRQKNEEVREHNKKVESGKIKGRPRKLIELIKERNMYRVDKVLVYPWAHLSKFLSNEINAMEVCPKIAKILNEKGIEASFSPFGWYKSFKINCIGHEVAEMYRDVKLYIQPEEHIENAIFKVITTDGNEVNIEFDEDKNILPPKEFKDESFHQFLKSELGSVRADEGIEPAHLKVMKEFELVDFDANTDAGNLRWYTKGVIMKNLI
;
A
#
# COMPACT_ATOMS: atom_id res chain seq x y z
N ALA A 1 12.25 3.95 -12.05
CA ALA A 1 13.40 4.65 -12.67
C ALA A 1 13.28 6.17 -12.60
N LYS A 2 12.22 6.79 -13.18
CA LYS A 2 12.05 8.26 -13.19
C LYS A 2 12.17 8.91 -11.80
N VAL A 3 11.54 8.33 -10.78
CA VAL A 3 11.60 8.82 -9.40
C VAL A 3 13.03 8.82 -8.82
N ILE A 4 13.85 7.83 -9.21
CA ILE A 4 15.26 7.74 -8.76
C ILE A 4 16.09 8.83 -9.44
N GLU A 5 15.88 9.04 -10.74
CA GLU A 5 16.53 10.11 -11.50
C GLU A 5 16.19 11.49 -10.93
N GLU A 6 14.92 11.76 -10.64
CA GLU A 6 14.49 13.00 -9.98
C GLU A 6 15.16 13.20 -8.61
N ALA A 7 15.33 12.12 -7.83
CA ALA A 7 16.03 12.17 -6.55
C ALA A 7 17.52 12.51 -6.72
N ILE A 8 18.20 11.92 -7.71
CA ILE A 8 19.61 12.23 -8.01
C ILE A 8 19.77 13.70 -8.41
N ILE A 9 18.88 14.21 -9.27
CA ILE A 9 18.88 15.62 -9.69
C ILE A 9 18.63 16.52 -8.46
N GLN A 10 17.69 16.15 -7.58
CA GLN A 10 17.41 16.89 -6.36
C GLN A 10 18.62 16.96 -5.44
N ILE A 11 19.34 15.85 -5.23
CA ILE A 11 20.55 15.80 -4.41
C ILE A 11 21.63 16.69 -5.02
N THR A 12 21.89 16.52 -6.32
CA THR A 12 22.96 17.23 -7.04
C THR A 12 22.75 18.74 -7.06
N ASN A 13 21.50 19.19 -7.22
CA ASN A 13 21.16 20.61 -7.28
C ASN A 13 20.90 21.24 -5.91
N PHE A 14 20.94 20.47 -4.82
CA PHE A 14 20.64 20.97 -3.48
C PHE A 14 21.54 22.14 -3.06
N PRO A 15 22.89 22.09 -3.26
CA PRO A 15 23.76 23.21 -2.94
C PRO A 15 23.41 24.51 -3.69
N ASP A 16 23.10 24.41 -4.99
CA ASP A 16 22.74 25.58 -5.80
C ASP A 16 21.40 26.17 -5.38
N LYS A 17 20.44 25.34 -5.01
CA LYS A 17 19.15 25.77 -4.46
C LYS A 17 19.32 26.54 -3.15
N ILE A 18 20.21 26.08 -2.26
CA ILE A 18 20.55 26.79 -1.03
C ILE A 18 21.25 28.11 -1.34
N ARG A 19 22.14 28.15 -2.33
CA ARG A 19 22.79 29.40 -2.77
C ARG A 19 21.79 30.44 -3.25
N GLN A 20 20.87 30.07 -4.15
CA GLN A 20 19.83 30.97 -4.64
C GLN A 20 18.93 31.49 -3.50
N LYS A 21 18.49 30.60 -2.60
CA LYS A 21 17.70 30.99 -1.44
C LYS A 21 18.44 31.96 -0.51
N ASN A 22 19.75 31.77 -0.36
CA ASN A 22 20.60 32.67 0.41
C ASN A 22 20.77 34.04 -0.26
N GLU A 23 20.81 34.12 -1.59
CA GLU A 23 20.84 35.38 -2.34
C GLU A 23 19.54 36.17 -2.13
N GLU A 24 18.38 35.53 -2.22
CA GLU A 24 17.08 36.14 -1.92
C GLU A 24 17.01 36.67 -0.47
N VAL A 25 17.54 35.89 0.49
CA VAL A 25 17.63 36.30 1.89
C VAL A 25 18.53 37.53 2.05
N ARG A 26 19.66 37.59 1.35
CA ARG A 26 20.56 38.77 1.37
C ARG A 26 19.86 40.01 0.82
N GLU A 27 19.14 39.90 -0.29
CA GLU A 27 18.39 41.02 -0.84
C GLU A 27 17.27 41.50 0.09
N HIS A 28 16.55 40.56 0.70
CA HIS A 28 15.54 40.87 1.70
C HIS A 28 16.13 41.62 2.89
N ASN A 29 17.24 41.13 3.45
CA ASN A 29 17.92 41.74 4.59
C ASN A 29 18.42 43.15 4.25
N LYS A 30 18.98 43.37 3.06
CA LYS A 30 19.37 44.71 2.59
C LYS A 30 18.19 45.70 2.56
N LYS A 31 17.01 45.26 2.11
CA LYS A 31 15.79 46.11 2.07
C LYS A 31 15.24 46.42 3.46
N VAL A 32 15.40 45.49 4.40
CA VAL A 32 15.03 45.69 5.81
C VAL A 32 15.99 46.69 6.47
N GLU A 33 17.29 46.54 6.27
CA GLU A 33 18.31 47.46 6.78
C GLU A 33 18.17 48.88 6.19
N SER A 34 17.84 48.99 4.91
CA SER A 34 17.59 50.28 4.26
C SER A 34 16.23 50.91 4.62
N GLY A 35 15.45 50.32 5.54
CA GLY A 35 14.16 50.84 5.98
C GLY A 35 13.02 50.78 4.94
N LYS A 36 13.24 50.13 3.78
CA LYS A 36 12.23 50.01 2.71
C LYS A 36 11.12 49.02 3.08
N ILE A 37 11.43 48.04 3.93
CA ILE A 37 10.51 46.99 4.37
C ILE A 37 10.60 46.88 5.89
N LYS A 38 9.45 46.88 6.58
CA LYS A 38 9.39 46.57 8.02
C LYS A 38 9.54 45.07 8.24
N GLY A 39 10.52 44.65 9.03
CA GLY A 39 10.76 43.25 9.33
C GLY A 39 12.05 43.01 10.13
N ARG A 40 12.33 41.75 10.46
CA ARG A 40 13.61 41.31 11.03
C ARG A 40 14.47 40.63 9.95
N PRO A 41 15.81 40.75 10.01
CA PRO A 41 16.69 40.05 9.09
C PRO A 41 16.54 38.53 9.26
N ARG A 42 16.56 37.81 8.14
CA ARG A 42 16.49 36.34 8.07
C ARG A 42 17.90 35.75 8.12
N LYS A 43 18.04 34.58 8.75
CA LYS A 43 19.32 33.84 8.78
C LYS A 43 19.57 33.12 7.46
N LEU A 44 20.84 33.07 7.05
CA LEU A 44 21.30 32.27 5.93
C LEU A 44 21.33 30.79 6.32
N ILE A 45 21.17 29.94 5.32
CA ILE A 45 21.26 28.48 5.47
C ILE A 45 22.66 28.05 5.03
N GLU A 46 23.38 27.36 5.91
CA GLU A 46 24.68 26.78 5.59
C GLU A 46 24.51 25.28 5.32
N LEU A 47 25.32 24.75 4.40
CA LEU A 47 25.33 23.32 4.11
C LEU A 47 26.07 22.57 5.22
N ILE A 48 25.54 21.42 5.62
CA ILE A 48 26.17 20.57 6.65
C ILE A 48 27.49 19.96 6.14
N LYS A 49 27.59 19.69 4.84
CA LYS A 49 28.76 19.06 4.21
C LYS A 49 29.31 19.91 3.07
N GLU A 50 30.50 19.54 2.60
CA GLU A 50 31.08 20.11 1.39
C GLU A 50 30.21 19.81 0.16
N ARG A 51 30.21 20.74 -0.81
CA ARG A 51 29.40 20.63 -2.03
C ARG A 51 29.60 19.32 -2.78
N ASN A 52 30.82 18.79 -2.80
CA ASN A 52 31.16 17.56 -3.51
C ASN A 52 30.47 16.32 -2.91
N MET A 53 30.04 16.38 -1.65
CA MET A 53 29.31 15.29 -0.99
C MET A 53 27.85 15.19 -1.46
N TYR A 54 27.32 16.23 -2.12
CA TYR A 54 25.96 16.24 -2.68
C TYR A 54 26.01 15.78 -4.15
N ARG A 55 26.57 14.60 -4.39
CA ARG A 55 26.64 13.95 -5.71
C ARG A 55 26.36 12.47 -5.56
N VAL A 56 25.64 11.90 -6.53
CA VAL A 56 25.42 10.45 -6.60
C VAL A 56 26.26 9.90 -7.74
N ASP A 57 27.26 9.09 -7.39
CA ASP A 57 28.15 8.46 -8.38
C ASP A 57 27.56 7.17 -8.94
N LYS A 58 27.01 6.33 -8.06
CA LYS A 58 26.48 5.01 -8.39
C LYS A 58 25.20 4.74 -7.61
N VAL A 59 24.33 3.92 -8.19
CA VAL A 59 23.08 3.49 -7.57
C VAL A 59 23.11 1.98 -7.35
N LEU A 60 22.80 1.55 -6.11
CA LEU A 60 22.54 0.15 -5.82
C LEU A 60 21.04 -0.05 -5.61
N VAL A 61 20.42 -0.85 -6.47
CA VAL A 61 19.04 -1.29 -6.33
C VAL A 61 19.01 -2.52 -5.43
N TYR A 62 18.55 -2.34 -4.20
CA TYR A 62 18.58 -3.40 -3.18
C TYR A 62 17.16 -3.86 -2.82
N PRO A 63 16.81 -5.16 -3.00
CA PRO A 63 15.49 -5.66 -2.68
C PRO A 63 15.26 -5.68 -1.16
N TRP A 64 14.16 -5.08 -0.70
CA TRP A 64 13.79 -5.01 0.72
C TRP A 64 12.29 -5.23 0.93
N ALA A 65 11.91 -6.40 1.45
CA ALA A 65 10.51 -6.78 1.64
C ALA A 65 9.82 -6.01 2.79
N HIS A 66 10.56 -5.64 3.84
CA HIS A 66 9.98 -5.04 5.04
C HIS A 66 9.55 -3.56 4.90
N LEU A 67 9.65 -2.96 3.71
CA LEU A 67 9.17 -1.60 3.47
C LEU A 67 7.66 -1.52 3.17
N SER A 68 7.02 -2.65 2.86
CA SER A 68 5.59 -2.72 2.52
C SER A 68 4.93 -3.90 3.23
N LYS A 69 3.64 -3.75 3.55
CA LYS A 69 2.78 -4.86 3.99
C LYS A 69 2.20 -5.66 2.82
N PHE A 70 2.17 -5.07 1.63
CA PHE A 70 1.64 -5.67 0.41
C PHE A 70 2.81 -6.03 -0.49
N LEU A 71 3.10 -7.33 -0.60
CA LEU A 71 4.17 -7.88 -1.42
C LEU A 71 3.57 -8.47 -2.71
N SER A 72 4.29 -8.30 -3.82
CA SER A 72 3.93 -8.95 -5.08
C SER A 72 4.36 -10.41 -5.11
N ASN A 73 3.79 -11.20 -6.03
CA ASN A 73 4.19 -12.58 -6.29
C ASN A 73 5.69 -12.67 -6.63
N GLU A 74 6.35 -13.74 -6.16
CA GLU A 74 7.81 -13.91 -6.18
C GLU A 74 8.44 -13.72 -7.58
N ILE A 75 7.82 -14.29 -8.62
CA ILE A 75 8.31 -14.22 -10.00
C ILE A 75 8.37 -12.76 -10.47
N ASN A 76 7.29 -12.01 -10.26
CA ASN A 76 7.22 -10.60 -10.65
C ASN A 76 8.21 -9.76 -9.83
N ALA A 77 8.32 -10.02 -8.52
CA ALA A 77 9.23 -9.30 -7.63
C ALA A 77 10.71 -9.46 -8.01
N MET A 78 11.10 -10.68 -8.44
CA MET A 78 12.48 -11.00 -8.81
C MET A 78 12.98 -10.17 -10.01
N GLU A 79 12.10 -9.84 -10.96
CA GLU A 79 12.48 -9.10 -12.16
C GLU A 79 12.58 -7.58 -11.95
N VAL A 80 11.96 -7.04 -10.88
CA VAL A 80 11.86 -5.59 -10.66
C VAL A 80 13.24 -4.95 -10.49
N CYS A 81 14.08 -5.49 -9.59
CA CYS A 81 15.39 -4.88 -9.31
C CYS A 81 16.33 -4.89 -10.54
N PRO A 82 16.49 -6.02 -11.27
CA PRO A 82 17.24 -6.05 -12.53
C PRO A 82 16.71 -5.07 -13.57
N LYS A 83 15.38 -5.00 -13.75
CA LYS A 83 14.74 -4.06 -14.70
C LYS A 83 15.04 -2.60 -14.34
N ILE A 84 14.95 -2.23 -13.06
CA ILE A 84 15.27 -0.87 -12.61
C ILE A 84 16.73 -0.54 -12.92
N ALA A 85 17.67 -1.42 -12.58
CA ALA A 85 19.09 -1.18 -12.84
C ALA A 85 19.38 -1.06 -14.34
N LYS A 86 18.77 -1.90 -15.18
CA LYS A 86 18.89 -1.82 -16.64
C LYS A 86 18.43 -0.46 -17.18
N ILE A 87 17.23 -0.01 -16.78
CA ILE A 87 16.67 1.28 -17.23
C ILE A 87 17.55 2.46 -16.77
N LEU A 88 18.13 2.39 -15.57
CA LEU A 88 19.04 3.43 -15.08
C LEU A 88 20.33 3.47 -15.91
N ASN A 89 20.93 2.32 -16.22
CA ASN A 89 22.12 2.24 -17.06
C ASN A 89 21.86 2.74 -18.49
N GLU A 90 20.70 2.42 -19.08
CA GLU A 90 20.27 2.96 -20.39
C GLU A 90 20.17 4.49 -20.40
N LYS A 91 19.91 5.10 -19.24
CA LYS A 91 19.89 6.55 -19.04
C LYS A 91 21.25 7.15 -18.68
N GLY A 92 22.32 6.35 -18.68
CA GLY A 92 23.67 6.79 -18.33
C GLY A 92 23.92 6.93 -16.82
N ILE A 93 23.04 6.40 -15.97
CA ILE A 93 23.23 6.37 -14.51
C ILE A 93 23.83 5.00 -14.15
N GLU A 94 25.06 4.99 -13.63
CA GLU A 94 25.73 3.74 -13.24
C GLU A 94 24.96 3.05 -12.11
N ALA A 95 24.32 1.92 -12.44
CA ALA A 95 23.44 1.21 -11.54
C ALA A 95 23.76 -0.28 -11.48
N SER A 96 23.75 -0.83 -10.27
CA SER A 96 23.86 -2.26 -9.98
C SER A 96 22.67 -2.73 -9.14
N PHE A 97 22.44 -4.03 -9.07
CA PHE A 97 21.40 -4.61 -8.22
C PHE A 97 21.94 -5.78 -7.39
N SER A 98 21.30 -6.04 -6.25
CA SER A 98 21.60 -7.20 -5.39
C SER A 98 20.64 -8.37 -5.68
N PRO A 99 21.06 -9.63 -5.49
CA PRO A 99 20.19 -10.80 -5.67
C PRO A 99 18.95 -10.77 -4.77
N PHE A 100 17.83 -11.21 -5.34
CA PHE A 100 16.51 -11.32 -4.70
C PHE A 100 16.36 -12.67 -3.96
N GLY A 101 15.54 -12.72 -2.90
CA GLY A 101 15.19 -13.97 -2.21
C GLY A 101 16.16 -14.46 -1.12
N TRP A 102 17.16 -13.66 -0.76
CA TRP A 102 18.18 -14.04 0.23
C TRP A 102 18.18 -13.12 1.46
N TYR A 103 18.33 -13.71 2.64
CA TYR A 103 18.85 -12.99 3.81
C TYR A 103 20.30 -12.60 3.55
N LYS A 104 20.61 -11.31 3.73
CA LYS A 104 21.90 -10.72 3.37
C LYS A 104 22.40 -9.83 4.50
N SER A 105 23.63 -10.06 4.94
CA SER A 105 24.36 -9.11 5.76
C SER A 105 24.89 -7.97 4.89
N PHE A 106 24.73 -6.72 5.33
CA PHE A 106 25.30 -5.56 4.66
C PHE A 106 25.73 -4.53 5.70
N LYS A 107 26.58 -3.61 5.27
CA LYS A 107 26.99 -2.44 6.04
C LYS A 107 26.68 -1.20 5.21
N ILE A 108 25.97 -0.25 5.82
CA ILE A 108 25.67 1.04 5.23
C ILE A 108 26.22 2.15 6.13
N ASN A 109 26.77 3.20 5.52
CA ASN A 109 27.20 4.40 6.23
C ASN A 109 26.47 5.60 5.61
N CYS A 110 25.47 6.11 6.32
CA CYS A 110 24.73 7.29 5.88
C CYS A 110 25.56 8.55 6.16
N ILE A 111 25.73 9.41 5.15
CA ILE A 111 26.58 10.61 5.24
C ILE A 111 25.96 11.67 6.19
N GLY A 112 24.64 11.59 6.43
CA GLY A 112 23.94 12.40 7.43
C GLY A 112 23.74 13.87 7.05
N HIS A 113 23.78 14.21 5.76
CA HIS A 113 23.39 15.53 5.27
C HIS A 113 21.88 15.63 5.04
N GLU A 114 21.37 16.82 4.74
CA GLU A 114 19.95 17.19 4.72
C GLU A 114 19.10 16.34 3.76
N VAL A 115 19.71 15.89 2.66
CA VAL A 115 19.09 15.03 1.63
C VAL A 115 19.67 13.62 1.57
N ALA A 116 20.34 13.16 2.64
CA ALA A 116 20.99 11.83 2.66
C ALA A 116 19.97 10.69 2.79
N GLU A 117 18.84 10.96 3.44
CA GLU A 117 17.77 9.98 3.68
C GLU A 117 16.48 10.51 3.07
N MET A 118 15.88 9.71 2.19
CA MET A 118 14.65 10.09 1.50
C MET A 118 13.74 8.88 1.37
N TYR A 119 12.44 9.11 1.55
CA TYR A 119 11.40 8.13 1.29
C TYR A 119 10.59 8.52 0.06
N ARG A 120 10.21 7.52 -0.73
CA ARG A 120 9.34 7.65 -1.91
C ARG A 120 8.41 6.46 -1.95
N ASP A 121 7.12 6.74 -2.12
CA ASP A 121 6.08 5.76 -2.39
C ASP A 121 5.64 5.89 -3.85
N VAL A 122 5.70 4.80 -4.60
CA VAL A 122 5.30 4.75 -6.01
C VAL A 122 4.08 3.86 -6.11
N LYS A 123 2.90 4.47 -6.05
CA LYS A 123 1.63 3.76 -6.25
C LYS A 123 1.54 3.29 -7.69
N LEU A 124 1.70 1.98 -7.88
CA LEU A 124 1.31 1.34 -9.11
C LEU A 124 -0.22 1.30 -9.12
N TYR A 125 -0.83 1.89 -10.15
CA TYR A 125 -2.24 1.69 -10.41
C TYR A 125 -2.39 0.24 -10.86
N ILE A 126 -2.54 -0.66 -9.89
CA ILE A 126 -3.00 -2.00 -10.14
C ILE A 126 -4.49 -1.79 -10.42
N GLN A 127 -4.89 -1.81 -11.69
CA GLN A 127 -6.26 -2.24 -11.94
C GLN A 127 -6.32 -3.62 -11.29
N PRO A 128 -7.18 -3.84 -10.28
CA PRO A 128 -7.46 -5.20 -9.88
C PRO A 128 -8.07 -5.82 -11.12
N GLU A 129 -7.27 -6.54 -11.91
CA GLU A 129 -7.80 -7.72 -12.56
C GLU A 129 -8.38 -8.50 -11.39
N GLU A 130 -9.71 -8.55 -11.34
CA GLU A 130 -10.43 -9.34 -10.37
C GLU A 130 -9.69 -10.68 -10.31
N HIS A 131 -9.04 -10.94 -9.17
CA HIS A 131 -8.66 -12.28 -8.81
C HIS A 131 -10.00 -12.99 -8.61
N ILE A 132 -10.65 -13.35 -9.72
CA ILE A 132 -11.70 -14.35 -9.74
C ILE A 132 -10.91 -15.63 -9.53
N GLU A 133 -10.61 -15.92 -8.28
CA GLU A 133 -10.42 -17.30 -7.89
C GLU A 133 -11.72 -17.98 -8.32
N ASN A 134 -11.67 -18.73 -9.41
CA ASN A 134 -12.77 -19.58 -9.84
C ASN A 134 -12.93 -20.66 -8.75
N ALA A 135 -13.55 -20.29 -7.63
CA ALA A 135 -13.93 -21.19 -6.58
C ALA A 135 -15.01 -22.11 -7.16
N ILE A 136 -14.61 -23.33 -7.53
CA ILE A 136 -15.53 -24.35 -7.99
C ILE A 136 -16.19 -24.94 -6.75
N PHE A 137 -17.45 -24.62 -6.53
CA PHE A 137 -18.23 -25.19 -5.44
C PHE A 137 -18.77 -26.57 -5.83
N LYS A 138 -18.60 -27.54 -4.93
CA LYS A 138 -19.11 -28.91 -5.06
C LYS A 138 -19.86 -29.30 -3.81
N VAL A 139 -20.94 -30.06 -3.95
CA VAL A 139 -21.65 -30.70 -2.84
C VAL A 139 -21.16 -32.13 -2.70
N ILE A 140 -20.78 -32.54 -1.49
CA ILE A 140 -20.41 -33.93 -1.20
C ILE A 140 -21.61 -34.59 -0.50
N THR A 141 -22.11 -35.68 -1.06
CA THR A 141 -23.23 -36.43 -0.47
C THR A 141 -22.74 -37.31 0.69
N THR A 142 -23.65 -37.77 1.56
CA THR A 142 -23.32 -38.73 2.64
C THR A 142 -22.72 -40.04 2.13
N ASP A 143 -22.96 -40.35 0.86
CA ASP A 143 -22.46 -41.54 0.17
C ASP A 143 -21.08 -41.31 -0.48
N GLY A 144 -20.50 -40.11 -0.32
CA GLY A 144 -19.19 -39.75 -0.83
C GLY A 144 -19.17 -39.33 -2.30
N ASN A 145 -20.32 -39.11 -2.92
CA ASN A 145 -20.39 -38.66 -4.31
C ASN A 145 -20.25 -37.13 -4.40
N GLU A 146 -19.49 -36.66 -5.38
CA GLU A 146 -19.31 -35.24 -5.67
C GLU A 146 -20.33 -34.78 -6.72
N VAL A 147 -21.18 -33.83 -6.35
CA VAL A 147 -22.16 -33.20 -7.25
C VAL A 147 -21.67 -31.80 -7.60
N ASN A 148 -21.44 -31.56 -8.90
CA ASN A 148 -21.12 -30.23 -9.40
C ASN A 148 -22.38 -29.35 -9.41
N ILE A 149 -22.22 -28.09 -9.03
CA ILE A 149 -23.32 -27.12 -9.02
C ILE A 149 -23.33 -26.38 -10.36
N GLU A 150 -24.44 -26.48 -11.08
CA GLU A 150 -24.65 -25.77 -12.34
C GLU A 150 -25.30 -24.40 -12.08
N PHE A 151 -24.78 -23.37 -12.74
CA PHE A 151 -25.31 -22.01 -12.70
C PHE A 151 -25.98 -21.67 -14.03
N ASP A 152 -27.08 -20.92 -13.98
CA ASP A 152 -27.74 -20.37 -15.17
C ASP A 152 -26.97 -19.14 -15.72
N GLU A 153 -27.35 -18.65 -16.91
CA GLU A 153 -26.76 -17.45 -17.54
C GLU A 153 -26.83 -16.21 -16.62
N ASP A 154 -27.83 -16.16 -15.73
CA ASP A 154 -28.03 -15.11 -14.71
C ASP A 154 -27.31 -15.39 -13.37
N LYS A 155 -26.36 -16.34 -13.32
CA LYS A 155 -25.63 -16.79 -12.11
C LYS A 155 -26.51 -17.32 -10.98
N ASN A 156 -27.75 -17.71 -11.26
CA ASN A 156 -28.62 -18.36 -10.30
C ASN A 156 -28.34 -19.87 -10.25
N ILE A 157 -28.37 -20.46 -9.05
CA ILE A 157 -28.15 -21.89 -8.84
C ILE A 157 -29.35 -22.66 -9.40
N LEU A 158 -29.09 -23.54 -10.37
CA LEU A 158 -30.08 -24.50 -10.83
C LEU A 158 -30.33 -25.53 -9.71
N PRO A 159 -31.60 -25.88 -9.41
CA PRO A 159 -31.89 -26.88 -8.38
C PRO A 159 -31.19 -28.20 -8.74
N PRO A 160 -30.31 -28.74 -7.87
CA PRO A 160 -29.62 -29.99 -8.17
C PRO A 160 -30.65 -31.11 -8.32
N LYS A 161 -30.60 -31.85 -9.44
CA LYS A 161 -31.59 -32.90 -9.77
C LYS A 161 -31.69 -34.01 -8.71
N GLU A 162 -30.66 -34.15 -7.88
CA GLU A 162 -30.53 -35.21 -6.87
C GLU A 162 -31.17 -34.85 -5.52
N PHE A 163 -31.39 -33.57 -5.21
CA PHE A 163 -31.91 -33.11 -3.92
C PHE A 163 -33.26 -32.42 -4.07
N LYS A 164 -34.32 -33.03 -3.52
CA LYS A 164 -35.67 -32.47 -3.49
C LYS A 164 -35.97 -31.64 -2.24
N ASP A 165 -34.99 -31.47 -1.34
CA ASP A 165 -35.20 -30.71 -0.10
C ASP A 165 -35.10 -29.21 -0.36
N GLU A 166 -36.21 -28.52 -0.14
CA GLU A 166 -36.35 -27.08 -0.30
C GLU A 166 -35.44 -26.30 0.67
N SER A 167 -35.23 -26.83 1.88
CA SER A 167 -34.38 -26.20 2.90
C SER A 167 -32.91 -26.20 2.48
N PHE A 168 -32.45 -27.31 1.91
CA PHE A 168 -31.09 -27.44 1.40
C PHE A 168 -30.84 -26.54 0.17
N HIS A 169 -31.83 -26.43 -0.72
CA HIS A 169 -31.75 -25.52 -1.85
C HIS A 169 -31.68 -24.05 -1.41
N GLN A 170 -32.40 -23.67 -0.35
CA GLN A 170 -32.34 -22.32 0.22
C GLN A 170 -30.98 -22.04 0.88
N PHE A 171 -30.38 -23.03 1.54
CA PHE A 171 -29.03 -22.94 2.09
C PHE A 171 -27.96 -22.78 1.00
N LEU A 172 -28.03 -23.59 -0.07
CA LEU A 172 -27.13 -23.43 -1.22
C LEU A 172 -27.28 -22.04 -1.84
N LYS A 173 -28.52 -21.54 -1.97
CA LYS A 173 -28.78 -20.16 -2.41
C LYS A 173 -28.15 -19.11 -1.49
N SER A 174 -28.19 -19.28 -0.17
CA SER A 174 -27.56 -18.31 0.73
C SER A 174 -26.03 -18.34 0.69
N GLU A 175 -25.41 -19.50 0.50
CA GLU A 175 -23.95 -19.67 0.47
C GLU A 175 -23.33 -19.28 -0.88
N LEU A 176 -24.00 -19.61 -1.98
CA LEU A 176 -23.45 -19.49 -3.34
C LEU A 176 -24.08 -18.37 -4.16
N GLY A 177 -25.27 -17.92 -3.77
CA GLY A 177 -26.22 -17.28 -4.68
C GLY A 177 -27.00 -16.12 -4.06
N SER A 178 -26.28 -15.16 -3.50
CA SER A 178 -26.51 -13.78 -3.88
C SER A 178 -25.15 -13.13 -3.86
N VAL A 179 -24.66 -12.74 -5.04
CA VAL A 179 -23.65 -11.68 -5.12
C VAL A 179 -24.30 -10.48 -4.43
N ARG A 180 -24.15 -10.37 -3.12
CA ARG A 180 -24.04 -9.06 -2.53
C ARG A 180 -22.82 -8.54 -3.25
N ALA A 181 -23.04 -7.67 -4.22
CA ALA A 181 -22.06 -6.66 -4.47
C ALA A 181 -21.83 -6.09 -3.07
N ASP A 182 -20.76 -6.53 -2.41
CA ASP A 182 -20.28 -5.84 -1.24
C ASP A 182 -19.94 -4.48 -1.82
N GLU A 183 -20.88 -3.55 -1.78
CA GLU A 183 -20.68 -2.16 -2.18
C GLU A 183 -19.60 -1.52 -1.28
N GLY A 184 -19.01 -2.28 -0.35
CA GLY A 184 -18.14 -1.83 0.73
C GLY A 184 -18.91 -0.98 1.74
N ILE A 185 -20.23 -0.84 1.57
CA ILE A 185 -21.07 -0.01 2.41
C ILE A 185 -21.48 -0.84 3.61
N GLU A 186 -20.78 -0.61 4.71
CA GLU A 186 -21.19 -1.12 6.02
C GLU A 186 -22.66 -0.71 6.26
N PRO A 187 -23.57 -1.68 6.52
CA PRO A 187 -24.96 -1.37 6.82
C PRO A 187 -25.09 -0.27 7.88
N ALA A 188 -25.97 0.71 7.64
CA ALA A 188 -26.08 1.91 8.48
C ALA A 188 -26.31 1.60 9.98
N HIS A 189 -26.96 0.47 10.29
CA HIS A 189 -27.21 0.04 11.67
C HIS A 189 -25.93 -0.36 12.42
N LEU A 190 -24.87 -0.85 11.74
CA LEU A 190 -23.62 -1.22 12.41
C LEU A 190 -22.88 0.00 12.95
N LYS A 191 -22.90 1.11 12.22
CA LYS A 191 -22.34 2.38 12.70
C LYS A 191 -23.03 2.84 13.99
N VAL A 192 -24.35 2.76 14.03
CA VAL A 192 -25.16 3.10 15.21
C VAL A 192 -24.85 2.14 16.37
N MET A 193 -24.74 0.84 16.11
CA MET A 193 -24.39 -0.16 17.13
C MET A 193 -23.00 0.07 17.74
N LYS A 194 -22.02 0.52 16.93
CA LYS A 194 -20.69 0.92 17.40
C LYS A 194 -20.74 2.21 18.22
N GLU A 195 -21.46 3.23 17.74
CA GLU A 195 -21.62 4.51 18.45
C GLU A 195 -22.26 4.34 19.84
N PHE A 196 -23.23 3.42 19.97
CA PHE A 196 -23.86 3.09 21.25
C PHE A 196 -23.09 2.06 22.09
N GLU A 197 -21.91 1.62 21.65
CA GLU A 197 -21.11 0.58 22.30
C GLU A 197 -21.94 -0.68 22.59
N LEU A 198 -22.77 -1.10 21.65
CA LEU A 198 -23.49 -2.38 21.75
C LEU A 198 -22.61 -3.52 21.22
N VAL A 199 -21.96 -3.25 20.09
CA VAL A 199 -21.19 -4.25 19.34
C VAL A 199 -19.98 -3.58 18.69
N ASP A 200 -18.87 -4.31 18.61
CA ASP A 200 -17.65 -3.90 17.89
C ASP A 200 -17.02 -5.07 17.14
N PHE A 201 -16.04 -4.79 16.29
CA PHE A 201 -15.19 -5.83 15.69
C PHE A 201 -13.99 -6.10 16.59
N ASP A 202 -13.68 -7.38 16.83
CA ASP A 202 -12.45 -7.77 17.53
C ASP A 202 -11.30 -7.86 16.53
N ALA A 203 -10.21 -7.13 16.79
CA ALA A 203 -9.03 -7.13 15.93
C ALA A 203 -8.33 -8.50 15.84
N ASN A 204 -8.57 -9.39 16.80
CA ASN A 204 -7.96 -10.72 16.86
C ASN A 204 -8.86 -11.84 16.32
N THR A 205 -10.06 -11.52 15.80
CA THR A 205 -11.01 -12.53 15.33
C THR A 205 -11.29 -12.40 13.84
N ASP A 206 -11.64 -13.51 13.20
CA ASP A 206 -12.02 -13.55 11.79
C ASP A 206 -13.16 -12.59 11.46
N ALA A 207 -13.15 -12.09 10.22
CA ALA A 207 -14.15 -11.16 9.73
C ALA A 207 -15.56 -11.80 9.81
N GLY A 208 -16.50 -11.06 10.41
CA GLY A 208 -17.87 -11.53 10.66
C GLY A 208 -18.16 -11.89 12.12
N ASN A 209 -17.11 -12.09 12.95
CA ASN A 209 -17.28 -12.25 14.38
C ASN A 209 -17.32 -10.90 15.10
N LEU A 210 -18.33 -10.72 15.93
CA LEU A 210 -18.63 -9.47 16.62
C LEU A 210 -18.34 -9.60 18.11
N ARG A 211 -17.62 -8.63 18.67
CA ARG A 211 -17.44 -8.44 20.10
C ARG A 211 -18.64 -7.72 20.68
N TRP A 212 -19.38 -8.41 21.54
CA TRP A 212 -20.54 -7.82 22.22
C TRP A 212 -20.10 -7.14 23.53
N TYR A 213 -20.43 -5.86 23.68
CA TYR A 213 -20.27 -5.17 24.96
C TYR A 213 -21.43 -5.53 25.90
N THR A 214 -21.26 -5.26 27.19
CA THR A 214 -22.24 -5.61 28.23
C THR A 214 -23.65 -5.10 27.91
N LYS A 215 -23.78 -3.87 27.40
CA LYS A 215 -25.06 -3.30 26.96
C LYS A 215 -25.69 -4.11 25.81
N GLY A 216 -24.91 -4.45 24.80
CA GLY A 216 -25.35 -5.25 23.66
C GLY A 216 -25.73 -6.68 24.06
N VAL A 217 -24.97 -7.32 24.96
CA VAL A 217 -25.30 -8.66 25.47
C VAL A 217 -26.65 -8.65 26.20
N ILE A 218 -26.93 -7.65 27.03
CA ILE A 218 -28.20 -7.52 27.73
C ILE A 218 -29.36 -7.38 26.72
N MET A 219 -29.23 -6.50 25.73
CA MET A 219 -30.27 -6.31 24.71
C MET A 219 -30.49 -7.55 23.86
N LYS A 220 -29.42 -8.23 23.43
CA LYS A 220 -29.49 -9.46 22.65
C LYS A 220 -30.22 -10.58 23.39
N ASN A 221 -30.00 -10.70 24.70
CA ASN A 221 -30.62 -11.77 25.51
C ASN A 221 -32.08 -11.49 25.88
N LEU A 222 -32.56 -10.26 25.68
CA LEU A 222 -33.94 -9.85 25.97
C LEU A 222 -34.88 -10.02 24.77
N ILE A 223 -34.33 -10.27 23.58
CA ILE A 223 -35.03 -10.48 22.31
C ILE A 223 -34.94 -11.97 21.95
#